data_AF-Q9IB56-F1
#
_entry.id   AF-Q9IB56-F1
#
_cell.length_a   1.000
_cell.length_b   1.000
_cell.length_c   1.000
_cell.angle_alpha   90.00
_cell.angle_beta   90.00
_cell.angle_gamma   90.00
#
_symmetry.space_group_name_H-M   'P 1'
#
loop_
_entity.id
_entity.type
_entity.pdbx_description
1 polymer ?
#
loop_
_entity_poly.entity_id
_entity_poly.type
_entity_poly.pdbx_seq_one_letter_code
_entity_poly.pdbx_strand_id
1 'polypeptide(L)' 'EACEDLKYGDQSKVKEKAEEIYKLFLAPGARRWINIDGKTMDITVKGLKHPHRYVLDAAQTHIYML' A
#
# COMPACT_ATOMS: atom_id res chain seq x y z
N GLU A 1 -6.36 8.13 -2.43
CA GLU A 1 -5.50 9.30 -2.08
C GLU A 1 -4.06 8.91 -1.77
N ALA A 2 -3.77 8.21 -0.66
CA ALA A 2 -2.38 7.89 -0.29
C ALA A 2 -1.63 7.06 -1.38
N CYS A 3 -2.30 6.09 -2.00
CA CYS A 3 -1.71 5.32 -3.11
C CYS A 3 -1.50 6.18 -4.37
N GLU A 4 -2.34 7.18 -4.63
CA GLU A 4 -2.16 8.12 -5.76
C GLU A 4 -0.93 9.01 -5.53
N ASP A 5 -0.75 9.49 -4.30
CA ASP A 5 0.44 10.28 -3.91
C ASP A 5 1.74 9.45 -3.94
N LEU A 6 1.65 8.13 -3.69
CA LEU A 6 2.77 7.21 -3.92
C LEU A 6 3.07 7.03 -5.42
N LYS A 7 2.03 6.94 -6.25
CA LYS A 7 2.14 6.60 -7.68
C LYS A 7 2.67 7.76 -8.52
N TYR A 8 2.18 8.97 -8.24
CA TYR A 8 2.48 10.18 -9.00
C TYR A 8 3.39 11.17 -8.26
N GLY A 9 3.76 10.88 -7.02
CA GLY A 9 4.69 11.69 -6.24
C GLY A 9 6.17 11.45 -6.56
N ASP A 10 7.02 12.05 -5.72
CA ASP A 10 8.48 11.99 -5.82
C ASP A 10 9.01 10.55 -5.72
N GLN A 11 9.75 10.12 -6.76
CA GLN A 11 10.33 8.78 -6.85
C GLN A 11 11.35 8.51 -5.73
N SER A 12 12.04 9.53 -5.25
CA SER A 12 13.02 9.39 -4.16
C SER A 12 12.37 8.96 -2.83
N LYS A 13 11.06 9.25 -2.66
CA LYS A 13 10.30 8.98 -1.43
C LYS A 13 9.42 7.74 -1.51
N VAL A 14 9.41 7.02 -2.64
CA VAL A 14 8.52 5.86 -2.87
C VAL A 14 8.67 4.81 -1.77
N LYS A 15 9.90 4.50 -1.37
CA LYS A 15 10.15 3.49 -0.33
C LYS A 15 9.53 3.90 1.01
N GLU A 16 9.84 5.09 1.48
CA GLU A 16 9.35 5.62 2.76
C GLU A 16 7.82 5.71 2.77
N LYS A 17 7.23 6.28 1.70
CA LYS A 17 5.77 6.40 1.58
C LYS A 17 5.08 5.04 1.53
N ALA A 18 5.61 4.06 0.80
CA ALA A 18 5.00 2.74 0.72
C ALA A 18 4.96 2.04 2.09
N GLU A 19 6.04 2.16 2.87
CA GLU A 19 6.11 1.63 4.24
C GLU A 19 5.16 2.38 5.19
N GLU A 20 5.05 3.70 5.06
CA GLU A 20 4.13 4.51 5.87
C GLU A 20 2.66 4.14 5.60
N ILE A 21 2.28 4.01 4.33
CA ILE A 21 0.93 3.61 3.93
C ILE A 21 0.61 2.21 4.48
N TYR A 22 1.56 1.27 4.39
CA TYR A 22 1.39 -0.04 4.98
C TYR A 22 1.13 0.04 6.50
N LYS A 23 1.93 0.80 7.25
CA LYS A 23 1.76 0.95 8.71
C LYS A 23 0.46 1.66 9.09
N LEU A 24 0.03 2.63 8.28
CA LEU A 24 -1.15 3.44 8.58
C LEU A 24 -2.46 2.71 8.27
N PHE A 25 -2.48 1.83 7.27
CA PHE A 25 -3.72 1.23 6.76
C PHE A 25 -3.77 -0.31 6.78
N LEU A 26 -2.64 -1.01 6.69
CA LEU A 26 -2.61 -2.46 6.44
C LEU A 26 -1.97 -3.29 7.55
N ALA A 27 -1.04 -2.70 8.31
CA ALA A 27 -0.37 -3.40 9.40
C ALA A 27 -1.36 -3.80 10.51
N PRO A 28 -1.10 -4.91 11.24
CA PRO A 28 -1.87 -5.24 12.43
C PRO A 28 -1.87 -4.09 13.44
N GLY A 29 -3.06 -3.62 13.85
CA GLY A 29 -3.19 -2.48 14.76
C GLY A 29 -2.99 -1.10 14.09
N ALA A 30 -3.00 -1.04 12.76
CA ALA A 30 -2.94 0.21 12.00
C ALA A 30 -4.02 1.21 12.47
N ARG A 31 -3.64 2.48 12.63
CA ARG A 31 -4.55 3.55 13.11
C ARG A 31 -5.79 3.71 12.23
N ARG A 32 -5.62 3.53 10.92
CA ARG A 32 -6.70 3.60 9.92
C ARG A 32 -6.85 2.26 9.22
N TRP A 33 -6.91 1.18 9.99
CA TRP A 33 -6.94 -0.18 9.46
C TRP A 33 -8.04 -0.36 8.40
N ILE A 34 -7.68 -0.98 7.28
CA ILE A 34 -8.57 -1.34 6.18
C ILE A 34 -8.51 -2.85 5.99
N ASN A 35 -9.68 -3.45 5.77
CA ASN A 35 -9.77 -4.86 5.44
C ASN A 35 -9.52 -5.10 3.95
N ILE A 36 -8.58 -5.98 3.63
CA ILE A 36 -8.35 -6.51 2.28
C ILE A 36 -8.22 -8.03 2.37
N ASP A 37 -8.56 -8.73 1.29
CA ASP A 37 -8.44 -10.19 1.28
C ASP A 37 -6.99 -10.67 1.44
N GLY A 38 -6.82 -11.92 1.90
CA GLY A 38 -5.51 -12.47 2.21
C GLY A 38 -4.58 -12.60 1.00
N LYS A 39 -5.11 -12.83 -0.21
CA LYS A 39 -4.30 -12.87 -1.43
C LYS A 39 -3.78 -11.47 -1.77
N THR A 40 -4.61 -10.46 -1.65
CA THR A 40 -4.22 -9.06 -1.86
C THR A 40 -3.17 -8.61 -0.84
N MET A 41 -3.35 -8.97 0.44
CA MET A 41 -2.35 -8.71 1.49
C MET A 41 -0.99 -9.36 1.19
N ASP A 42 -0.98 -10.64 0.77
CA ASP A 42 0.26 -11.35 0.45
C ASP A 42 1.03 -10.69 -0.72
N ILE A 43 0.32 -10.26 -1.76
CA ILE A 43 0.90 -9.50 -2.89
C ILE A 43 1.53 -8.20 -2.38
N THR A 44 0.80 -7.43 -1.57
CA THR A 44 1.30 -6.16 -1.02
C THR A 44 2.54 -6.36 -0.16
N VAL A 45 2.52 -7.30 0.78
CA VAL A 45 3.66 -7.56 1.69
C VAL A 45 4.89 -8.06 0.93
N LYS A 46 4.72 -8.93 -0.09
CA LYS A 46 5.82 -9.38 -0.94
C LYS A 46 6.41 -8.23 -1.76
N GLY A 47 5.56 -7.39 -2.35
CA GLY A 47 5.99 -6.22 -3.11
C GLY A 47 6.78 -5.23 -2.26
N LEU A 48 6.38 -5.03 -0.99
CA LEU A 48 7.07 -4.12 -0.06
C LEU A 48 8.51 -4.54 0.28
N LYS A 49 8.96 -5.76 -0.06
CA LYS A 49 10.38 -6.14 0.03
C LYS A 49 11.24 -5.35 -0.97
N HIS A 50 10.67 -4.96 -2.11
CA HIS A 50 11.30 -4.12 -3.12
C HIS A 50 10.32 -3.01 -3.55
N PRO A 51 10.11 -1.98 -2.71
CA PRO A 51 9.08 -0.98 -2.95
C PRO A 51 9.27 -0.25 -4.27
N HIS A 52 8.17 -0.11 -5.00
CA HIS A 52 8.07 0.68 -6.22
C HIS A 52 6.73 1.41 -6.24
N ARG A 53 6.57 2.41 -7.11
CA ARG A 53 5.40 3.30 -7.15
C ARG A 53 4.04 2.60 -7.41
N TYR A 54 4.05 1.33 -7.80
CA TYR A 54 2.85 0.52 -8.08
C TYR A 54 2.64 -0.59 -7.04
N VAL A 55 3.44 -0.63 -5.96
CA VAL A 55 3.46 -1.74 -4.99
C VAL A 55 2.14 -1.91 -4.24
N LEU A 56 1.32 -0.86 -4.17
CA LEU A 56 0.03 -0.84 -3.50
C LEU A 56 -1.16 -0.91 -4.47
N ASP A 57 -0.93 -1.08 -5.78
CA ASP A 57 -2.01 -1.09 -6.79
C ASP A 57 -3.04 -2.19 -6.50
N ALA A 58 -2.60 -3.40 -6.13
CA ALA A 58 -3.50 -4.50 -5.81
C ALA A 58 -4.44 -4.17 -4.63
N ALA A 59 -3.87 -3.60 -3.55
CA ALA A 59 -4.66 -3.16 -2.40
C ALA A 59 -5.60 -2.00 -2.75
N GLN A 60 -5.12 -1.04 -3.54
CA GLN A 60 -5.93 0.10 -3.99
C GLN A 60 -7.10 -0.33 -4.87
N THR A 61 -6.88 -1.21 -5.85
CA THR A 61 -7.93 -1.73 -6.72
C THR A 61 -8.96 -2.53 -5.93
N HIS A 62 -8.53 -3.35 -4.98
CA HIS A 62 -9.45 -4.09 -4.12
C HIS A 62 -10.38 -3.15 -3.35
N ILE A 63 -9.84 -2.09 -2.74
CA ILE A 63 -10.61 -1.11 -1.97
C ILE A 63 -11.55 -0.29 -2.87
N TYR A 64 -11.13 0.05 -4.09
CA TYR A 64 -11.94 0.87 -5.00
C TYR A 64 -13.12 0.10 -5.61
N MET A 65 -13.02 -1.23 -5.70
CA MET A 65 -14.08 -2.09 -6.26
C MET A 65 -15.05 -2.64 -5.19
N LEU A 66 -14.93 -2.17 -3.94
CA LEU A 66 -15.90 -2.36 -2.85
C LEU A 66 -16.88 -1.19 -2.78
#